data_AF-A0A2V5SFD3-F1
#
_entry.id   AF-A0A2V5SFD3-F1
#
_cell.length_a   1.000
_cell.length_b   1.000
_cell.length_c   1.000
_cell.angle_alpha   90.00
_cell.angle_beta   90.00
_cell.angle_gamma   90.00
#
_symmetry.space_group_name_H-M   'P 1'
#
loop_
_entity.id
_entity.type
_entity.pdbx_description
1 polymer ?
#
loop_
_entity_poly.entity_id
_entity_poly.type
_entity_poly.pdbx_seq_one_letter_code
_entity_poly.pdbx_strand_id
1 'polypeptide(L)'
;MSSPSTSFQECRNCACSALRRATRAVTQHYERHFRGSGLRATQFTILATLTQTGPLSISELSAKLGLERTTLSRNLRLIENKGWVSALAHDDHRVRKMALTAKGRKKAANALTVWRRADASAETVLRRFGLQSRPMVQTK
;
A
#
# COMPACT_ATOMS: atom_id res chain seq x y z
N MET A 1 -10.59 -28.49 42.02
CA MET A 1 -10.95 -28.09 40.64
C MET A 1 -10.25 -26.78 40.34
N SER A 2 -9.07 -26.83 39.74
CA SER A 2 -8.31 -25.62 39.39
C SER A 2 -8.96 -24.96 38.19
N SER A 3 -9.41 -23.72 38.36
CA SER A 3 -9.96 -22.90 37.28
C SER A 3 -8.92 -22.75 36.16
N PRO A 4 -9.31 -22.80 34.88
CA PRO A 4 -8.39 -22.52 33.79
C PRO A 4 -8.00 -21.04 33.89
N SER A 5 -6.77 -20.76 34.31
CA SER A 5 -6.22 -19.42 34.22
C SER A 5 -6.22 -19.03 32.74
N THR A 6 -7.11 -18.10 32.37
CA THR A 6 -7.20 -17.59 31.00
C THR A 6 -5.91 -16.85 30.68
N SER A 7 -4.97 -17.55 30.02
CA SER A 7 -3.66 -17.00 29.68
C SER A 7 -3.74 -16.27 28.34
N PHE A 8 -3.83 -14.93 28.38
CA PHE A 8 -3.75 -14.09 27.18
C PHE A 8 -2.36 -14.13 26.49
N GLN A 9 -1.41 -14.88 27.06
CA GLN A 9 -0.07 -15.09 26.53
C GLN A 9 -0.09 -15.66 25.10
N GLU A 10 -1.03 -16.57 24.82
CA GLU A 10 -1.23 -17.22 23.52
C GLU A 10 -1.60 -16.23 22.42
N CYS A 11 -2.38 -15.19 22.76
CA CYS A 11 -2.76 -14.13 21.82
C CYS A 11 -1.54 -13.34 21.30
N ARG A 12 -0.40 -13.34 22.01
CA ARG A 12 0.82 -12.66 21.55
C ARG A 12 1.50 -13.40 20.38
N ASN A 13 1.31 -14.71 20.33
CA ASN A 13 1.92 -15.60 19.34
C ASN A 13 0.92 -16.06 18.26
N CYS A 14 -0.35 -15.67 18.35
CA CYS A 14 -1.32 -16.02 17.33
C CYS A 14 -0.97 -15.39 15.97
N ALA A 15 -1.41 -16.05 14.89
CA ALA A 15 -1.11 -15.64 13.52
C ALA A 15 -1.53 -14.19 13.23
N CYS A 16 -2.68 -13.75 13.74
CA CYS A 16 -3.16 -12.38 13.56
C CYS A 16 -2.21 -11.34 14.17
N SER A 17 -1.70 -11.60 15.39
CA SER A 17 -0.75 -10.71 16.06
C SER A 17 0.61 -10.69 15.35
N ALA A 18 1.08 -11.86 14.90
CA ALA A 18 2.31 -11.97 14.11
C ALA A 18 2.21 -11.18 12.78
N LEU A 19 1.13 -11.36 12.03
CA LEU A 19 0.90 -10.65 10.76
C LEU A 19 0.76 -9.14 10.96
N ARG A 20 0.03 -8.69 11.99
CA ARG A 20 -0.08 -7.25 12.30
C ARG A 20 1.28 -6.63 12.59
N ARG A 21 2.15 -7.32 13.35
CA ARG A 21 3.52 -6.86 13.62
C ARG A 21 4.38 -6.84 12.37
N ALA A 22 4.33 -7.89 11.55
CA ALA A 22 5.06 -7.98 10.29
C ALA A 22 4.63 -6.85 9.33
N THR A 23 3.33 -6.72 9.07
CA THR A 23 2.78 -5.66 8.20
C THR A 23 3.17 -4.27 8.69
N ARG A 24 3.09 -4.01 10.00
CA ARG A 24 3.50 -2.72 10.57
C ARG A 24 5.01 -2.47 10.36
N ALA A 25 5.86 -3.45 10.64
CA ALA A 25 7.31 -3.31 10.50
C ALA A 25 7.72 -3.07 9.03
N VAL A 26 7.15 -3.82 8.10
CA VAL A 26 7.37 -3.66 6.66
C VAL A 26 6.85 -2.29 6.21
N THR A 27 5.63 -1.91 6.58
CA THR A 27 5.07 -0.60 6.21
C THR A 27 5.95 0.55 6.72
N GLN A 28 6.40 0.49 7.99
CA GLN A 28 7.31 1.49 8.54
C GLN A 28 8.65 1.55 7.80
N HIS A 29 9.17 0.41 7.37
CA HIS A 29 10.39 0.34 6.57
C HIS A 29 10.24 1.11 5.26
N TYR A 30 9.16 0.87 4.52
CA TYR A 30 8.85 1.62 3.31
C TYR A 30 8.62 3.10 3.61
N GLU A 31 7.79 3.44 4.61
CA GLU A 31 7.52 4.83 4.97
C GLU A 31 8.80 5.61 5.31
N ARG A 32 9.80 4.99 5.96
CA ARG A 32 11.10 5.63 6.22
C ARG A 32 11.83 6.01 4.94
N HIS A 33 11.86 5.14 3.93
CA HIS A 33 12.49 5.44 2.64
C HIS A 33 11.77 6.55 1.90
N PHE A 34 10.45 6.62 2.03
CA PHE A 34 9.62 7.63 1.41
C PHE A 34 9.66 9.00 2.11
N ARG A 35 10.26 9.11 3.31
CA ARG A 35 10.44 10.41 3.98
C ARG A 35 11.24 11.37 3.09
N GLY A 36 10.79 12.63 3.05
CA GLY A 36 11.39 13.66 2.19
C GLY A 36 10.96 13.59 0.71
N SER A 37 10.38 12.48 0.23
CA SER A 37 9.90 12.39 -1.16
C SER A 37 8.61 13.18 -1.43
N GLY A 38 7.92 13.64 -0.39
CA GLY A 38 6.60 14.27 -0.48
C GLY A 38 5.45 13.29 -0.78
N LEU A 39 5.74 11.98 -0.81
CA LEU A 39 4.81 10.88 -1.08
C LEU A 39 4.90 9.86 0.07
N ARG A 40 3.78 9.26 0.46
CA ARG A 40 3.77 8.09 1.37
C ARG A 40 3.86 6.79 0.59
N ALA A 41 4.29 5.70 1.20
CA ALA A 41 4.38 4.40 0.53
C ALA A 41 3.01 3.93 0.03
N THR A 42 1.95 4.09 0.83
CA THR A 42 0.58 3.77 0.42
C THR A 42 0.09 4.64 -0.74
N GLN A 43 0.51 5.90 -0.82
CA GLN A 43 0.16 6.77 -1.95
C GLN A 43 0.88 6.33 -3.22
N PHE A 44 2.15 5.93 -3.09
CA PHE A 44 2.91 5.35 -4.18
C PHE A 44 2.26 4.09 -4.74
N THR A 45 1.80 3.16 -3.90
CA THR A 45 1.16 1.92 -4.39
C THR A 45 -0.12 2.20 -5.18
N ILE A 46 -0.90 3.22 -4.80
CA ILE A 46 -2.05 3.68 -5.59
C ILE A 46 -1.61 4.19 -6.97
N LEU A 47 -0.63 5.10 -7.01
CA LEU A 47 -0.12 5.65 -8.28
C LEU A 47 0.50 4.54 -9.16
N ALA A 48 1.28 3.64 -8.59
CA ALA A 48 1.89 2.53 -9.30
C ALA A 48 0.83 1.57 -9.86
N THR A 49 -0.24 1.30 -9.11
CA THR A 49 -1.35 0.46 -9.57
C THR A 49 -2.06 1.09 -10.76
N LEU A 50 -2.45 2.37 -10.65
CA LEU A 50 -3.09 3.10 -11.74
C LEU A 50 -2.19 3.24 -12.98
N THR A 51 -0.86 3.25 -12.80
CA THR A 51 0.10 3.24 -13.92
C THR A 51 0.06 1.93 -14.70
N GLN A 52 -0.12 0.80 -14.01
CA GLN A 52 -0.12 -0.54 -14.60
C GLN A 52 -1.48 -0.95 -15.17
N THR A 53 -2.57 -0.54 -14.53
CA THR A 53 -3.92 -1.03 -14.86
C THR A 53 -4.77 -0.01 -15.61
N GLY A 54 -4.36 1.26 -15.63
CA GLY A 54 -5.23 2.35 -16.04
C GLY A 54 -6.28 2.71 -14.97
N PRO A 55 -7.33 3.45 -15.35
CA PRO A 55 -8.32 3.99 -14.42
C PRO A 55 -9.12 2.92 -13.69
N LEU A 56 -9.28 3.08 -12.37
CA LEU A 56 -10.03 2.14 -11.52
C LEU A 56 -10.96 2.88 -10.57
N SER A 57 -12.11 2.28 -10.27
CA SER A 57 -12.99 2.71 -9.20
C SER A 57 -12.34 2.52 -7.82
N ILE A 58 -12.90 3.20 -6.81
CA ILE A 58 -12.45 3.04 -5.42
C ILE A 58 -12.61 1.57 -4.96
N SER A 59 -13.67 0.89 -5.38
CA SER A 59 -13.91 -0.52 -5.04
C SER A 59 -12.83 -1.43 -5.62
N GLU A 60 -12.48 -1.24 -6.91
CA GLU A 60 -11.44 -2.02 -7.58
C GLU A 60 -10.06 -1.76 -6.97
N LEU A 61 -9.73 -0.49 -6.68
CA LEU A 61 -8.49 -0.12 -6.00
C LEU A 61 -8.41 -0.75 -4.59
N SER A 62 -9.50 -0.75 -3.84
CA SER A 62 -9.59 -1.33 -2.50
C SER A 62 -9.30 -2.83 -2.54
N ALA A 63 -9.98 -3.55 -3.44
CA ALA A 63 -9.78 -4.98 -3.64
C ALA A 63 -8.34 -5.30 -4.09
N LYS A 64 -7.80 -4.55 -5.05
CA LYS A 64 -6.47 -4.82 -5.63
C LYS A 64 -5.32 -4.51 -4.68
N LEU A 65 -5.48 -3.53 -3.78
CA LEU A 65 -4.46 -3.12 -2.82
C LEU A 65 -4.64 -3.75 -1.43
N GLY A 66 -5.74 -4.47 -1.19
CA GLY A 66 -6.10 -4.94 0.15
C GLY A 66 -6.29 -3.80 1.16
N LEU A 67 -6.74 -2.64 0.69
CA LEU A 67 -6.92 -1.44 1.52
C LEU A 67 -8.39 -1.23 1.85
N GLU A 68 -8.66 -0.96 3.13
CA GLU A 68 -9.97 -0.50 3.57
C GLU A 68 -10.44 0.75 2.81
N ARG A 69 -11.72 0.78 2.44
CA ARG A 69 -12.30 1.85 1.61
C ARG A 69 -12.11 3.25 2.22
N THR A 70 -12.19 3.36 3.54
CA THR A 70 -12.00 4.64 4.26
C THR A 70 -10.55 5.12 4.17
N THR A 71 -9.59 4.21 4.35
CA THR A 71 -8.15 4.48 4.18
C THR A 71 -7.84 4.89 2.74
N LEU A 72 -8.38 4.16 1.77
CA LEU A 72 -8.18 4.45 0.35
C LEU A 72 -8.79 5.81 -0.03
N SER A 73 -10.02 6.09 0.37
CA SER A 73 -10.71 7.35 0.08
C SER A 73 -9.97 8.56 0.64
N ARG A 74 -9.37 8.44 1.84
CA ARG A 74 -8.53 9.50 2.42
C ARG A 74 -7.26 9.70 1.61
N ASN A 75 -6.57 8.63 1.22
CA ASN A 75 -5.36 8.72 0.40
C ASN A 75 -5.65 9.31 -0.98
N LEU A 76 -6.73 8.89 -1.64
CA LEU A 76 -7.16 9.39 -2.95
C LEU A 76 -7.41 10.90 -2.91
N ARG A 77 -8.15 11.40 -1.91
CA ARG A 77 -8.36 12.85 -1.74
C ARG A 77 -7.04 13.62 -1.62
N LEU A 78 -6.09 13.10 -0.82
CA LEU A 78 -4.79 13.77 -0.65
C LEU A 78 -3.98 13.84 -1.95
N ILE A 79 -3.99 12.78 -2.77
CA ILE A 79 -3.25 12.76 -4.03
C ILE A 79 -4.01 13.42 -5.18
N GLU A 80 -5.33 13.50 -5.11
CA GLU A 80 -6.19 14.28 -6.01
C GLU A 80 -5.98 15.78 -5.79
N ASN A 81 -5.95 16.24 -4.54
CA ASN A 81 -5.64 17.65 -4.20
C ASN A 81 -4.23 18.08 -4.66
N LYS A 82 -3.28 17.13 -4.75
CA LYS A 82 -1.95 17.37 -5.32
C LYS A 82 -1.93 17.38 -6.85
N GLY A 83 -3.06 17.06 -7.49
CA GLY A 83 -3.22 16.94 -8.94
C GLY A 83 -2.52 15.71 -9.52
N TRP A 84 -2.29 14.65 -8.74
CA TRP A 84 -1.64 13.43 -9.22
C TRP A 84 -2.64 12.42 -9.79
N VAL A 85 -3.88 12.44 -9.29
CA VAL A 85 -4.99 11.69 -9.85
C VAL A 85 -6.15 12.64 -10.11
N SER A 86 -7.05 12.23 -10.99
CA SER A 86 -8.32 12.90 -11.23
C SER A 86 -9.41 11.86 -11.41
N ALA A 87 -10.63 12.25 -11.07
CA ALA A 87 -11.80 11.48 -11.43
C ALA A 87 -12.11 11.60 -12.92
N LEU A 88 -12.43 10.49 -13.56
CA LEU A 88 -13.03 10.50 -14.89
C LEU A 88 -14.54 10.73 -14.75
N ALA A 89 -15.11 11.52 -15.67
CA ALA A 89 -16.54 11.55 -15.86
C ALA A 89 -17.00 10.15 -16.31
N HIS A 90 -18.09 9.68 -15.73
CA HIS A 90 -18.71 8.41 -16.07
C HIS A 90 -20.21 8.63 -16.17
N ASP A 91 -20.85 7.97 -17.14
CA ASP A 91 -22.29 8.11 -17.38
C ASP A 91 -23.10 7.61 -16.17
N ASP A 92 -22.57 6.63 -15.44
CA ASP A 92 -23.04 6.30 -14.10
C ASP A 92 -22.29 7.14 -13.05
N HIS A 93 -22.94 8.20 -12.58
CA HIS A 93 -22.45 9.07 -11.51
C HIS A 93 -22.10 8.33 -10.20
N ARG A 94 -22.55 7.08 -10.02
CA ARG A 94 -22.24 6.27 -8.84
C ARG A 94 -20.85 5.62 -8.90
N VAL A 95 -20.26 5.45 -10.09
CA VAL A 95 -18.95 4.80 -10.25
C VAL A 95 -17.88 5.80 -10.69
N ARG A 96 -17.30 6.47 -9.70
CA ARG A 96 -16.16 7.39 -9.90
C ARG A 96 -14.87 6.60 -10.12
N LYS A 97 -14.39 6.53 -11.37
CA LYS A 97 -13.08 5.96 -11.72
C LYS A 97 -11.98 7.00 -11.53
N MET A 98 -10.90 6.61 -10.86
CA MET A 98 -9.73 7.45 -10.63
C MET A 98 -8.67 7.12 -11.68
N ALA A 99 -8.14 8.14 -12.34
CA ALA A 99 -7.08 8.04 -13.34
C ALA A 99 -5.85 8.85 -12.91
N LEU A 100 -4.68 8.45 -13.40
CA LEU A 100 -3.47 9.26 -13.27
C LEU A 100 -3.50 10.47 -14.20
N THR A 101 -3.12 11.63 -13.67
CA THR A 101 -2.77 12.78 -14.49
C THR A 101 -1.34 12.64 -15.03
N ALA A 102 -0.94 13.52 -15.96
CA ALA A 102 0.45 13.61 -16.40
C ALA A 102 1.42 13.91 -15.23
N LYS A 103 1.01 14.81 -14.32
CA LYS A 103 1.76 15.13 -13.09
C LYS A 103 1.91 13.91 -12.18
N GLY A 104 0.84 13.11 -12.05
CA GLY A 104 0.87 11.85 -11.29
C GLY A 104 1.81 10.81 -11.87
N ARG A 105 1.80 10.62 -13.21
CA ARG A 105 2.73 9.72 -13.90
C ARG A 105 4.19 10.11 -13.64
N LYS A 106 4.53 11.39 -13.81
CA LYS A 106 5.88 11.89 -13.49
C LYS A 106 6.23 11.68 -12.02
N LYS A 107 5.28 11.90 -11.10
CA LYS A 107 5.51 11.68 -9.67
C LYS A 107 5.78 10.21 -9.35
N ALA A 108 5.01 9.28 -9.93
CA ALA A 108 5.19 7.85 -9.76
C ALA A 108 6.56 7.38 -10.27
N ALA A 109 6.94 7.82 -11.48
CA ALA A 109 8.24 7.51 -12.07
C ALA A 109 9.39 8.00 -11.20
N ASN A 110 9.34 9.24 -10.70
CA ASN A 110 10.38 9.79 -9.82
C ASN A 110 10.47 9.04 -8.48
N ALA A 111 9.34 8.54 -7.97
CA ALA A 111 9.28 7.80 -6.72
C ALA A 111 9.73 6.34 -6.86
N LEU A 112 9.84 5.81 -8.08
CA LEU A 112 10.21 4.42 -8.32
C LEU A 112 11.60 4.09 -7.77
N THR A 113 12.56 5.00 -7.89
CA THR A 113 13.92 4.82 -7.32
C THR A 113 13.88 4.70 -5.80
N VAL A 114 13.02 5.46 -5.13
CA VAL A 114 12.84 5.39 -3.67
C VAL A 114 12.23 4.04 -3.29
N TRP A 115 11.20 3.61 -4.03
CA TRP A 115 10.59 2.30 -3.84
C TRP A 115 11.59 1.15 -4.04
N ARG A 116 12.40 1.18 -5.11
CA ARG A 116 13.42 0.15 -5.38
C ARG A 116 14.42 0.01 -4.24
N ARG A 117 14.86 1.13 -3.65
CA ARG A 117 15.76 1.10 -2.47
C ARG A 117 15.08 0.52 -1.23
N ALA A 118 13.81 0.86 -1.03
CA ALA A 118 13.02 0.30 0.06
C ALA A 118 12.84 -1.22 -0.08
N ASP A 119 12.51 -1.69 -1.29
CA ASP A 119 12.28 -3.09 -1.60
C ASP A 119 13.58 -3.91 -1.53
N ALA A 120 14.68 -3.41 -2.09
CA ALA A 120 15.99 -4.07 -2.03
C ALA A 120 16.50 -4.29 -0.59
N SER A 121 16.06 -3.47 0.36
CA SER A 121 16.41 -3.60 1.78
C SER A 121 15.31 -4.26 2.63
N ALA A 122 14.15 -4.58 2.05
CA ALA A 122 12.99 -5.11 2.78
C ALA A 122 13.23 -6.52 3.31
N GLU A 123 14.08 -7.32 2.64
CA GLU A 123 14.41 -8.69 3.04
C GLU A 123 14.94 -8.77 4.48
N THR A 124 15.71 -7.78 4.92
CA THR A 124 16.23 -7.70 6.30
C THR A 124 15.11 -7.58 7.33
N VAL A 125 14.00 -6.94 6.96
CA VAL A 125 12.81 -6.80 7.83
C VAL A 125 11.96 -8.07 7.77
N LEU A 126 11.76 -8.62 6.56
CA LEU A 126 10.95 -9.82 6.33
C LEU A 126 11.51 -11.05 7.03
N ARG A 127 12.84 -11.26 7.01
CA ARG A 127 13.51 -12.38 7.68
C ARG A 127 13.22 -12.45 9.19
N ARG A 128 13.00 -11.31 9.85
CA ARG A 128 12.64 -11.27 11.29
C ARG A 128 11.29 -11.93 11.60
N PHE A 129 10.46 -12.09 10.57
CA PHE A 129 9.14 -12.71 10.66
C PHE A 129 9.06 -14.03 9.88
N GLY A 130 10.19 -14.58 9.42
CA GLY A 130 10.21 -15.78 8.60
C GLY A 130 9.57 -15.60 7.20
N LEU A 131 9.48 -14.35 6.73
CA LEU A 131 8.96 -14.00 5.41
C LEU A 131 10.14 -13.77 4.46
N GLN A 132 9.88 -13.96 3.16
CA GLN A 132 10.83 -13.66 2.08
C GLN A 132 10.12 -12.80 1.04
N SER A 133 10.85 -11.85 0.44
CA SER A 133 10.33 -11.13 -0.71
C SER A 133 10.32 -12.06 -1.92
N ARG A 134 9.19 -12.17 -2.63
CA ARG A 134 9.21 -12.71 -4.00
C ARG A 134 9.70 -11.60 -4.91
N PRO A 135 10.76 -11.80 -5.71
CA PRO A 135 11.17 -10.80 -6.68
C PRO A 135 10.01 -10.53 -7.64
N MET A 136 9.58 -9.28 -7.74
CA MET A 136 8.60 -8.82 -8.74
C MET A 136 9.26 -8.70 -10.13
N VAL A 137 9.81 -9.79 -10.68
CA VAL A 137 10.10 -9.89 -12.12
C VAL A 137 9.95 -11.33 -12.59
N GLN A 138 8.84 -11.60 -13.27
CA GLN A 138 8.88 -12.27 -14.57
C GLN A 138 7.88 -11.54 -15.46
N THR A 139 8.31 -10.41 -16.03
CA THR A 139 7.69 -9.88 -17.24
C THR A 139 8.56 -10.37 -18.38
N LYS A 140 8.01 -11.31 -19.16
CA LYS A 140 8.47 -11.60 -20.52
C LYS A 140 8.35 -10.35 -21.38
#